data_AF-A0A293LNJ5-F1
#
_entry.id   AF-A0A293LNJ5-F1
#
_cell.length_a   1.000
_cell.length_b   1.000
_cell.length_c   1.000
_cell.angle_alpha   90.00
_cell.angle_beta   90.00
_cell.angle_gamma   90.00
#
_symmetry.space_group_name_H-M   'P 1'
#
loop_
_entity.id
_entity.type
_entity.pdbx_description
1 polymer ?
#
loop_
_entity_poly.entity_id
_entity_poly.type
_entity_poly.pdbx_seq_one_letter_code
_entity_poly.pdbx_strand_id
1 'polypeptide(L)'
;MQEFVAKEVELHKATLEERSNRDFIDGYLKKMNESPPGSHFTLNHLLGNIISFFGAGSVSVELNIHWHLLNCAHRLHDVQERIQKEIDEVIGQERAPAWEDRSRMNFTMATIWEMHRWRPIAPMGVPRWLVLASKMSYVTYRRFRRYIRRWLRLACRFSSDA
;
A
#
# COMPACT_ATOMS: atom_id res chain seq x y z
N MET A 1 6.32 -13.19 -13.40
CA MET A 1 5.12 -12.38 -13.08
C MET A 1 4.30 -12.06 -14.33
N GLN A 2 4.88 -11.44 -15.38
CA GLN A 2 4.18 -11.19 -16.65
C GLN A 2 3.53 -12.44 -17.25
N GLU A 3 4.28 -13.54 -17.38
CA GLU A 3 3.77 -14.82 -17.91
C GLU A 3 2.64 -15.40 -17.07
N PHE A 4 2.77 -15.32 -15.74
CA PHE A 4 1.72 -15.77 -14.81
C PHE A 4 0.43 -14.97 -15.00
N VAL A 5 0.54 -13.64 -15.02
CA VAL A 5 -0.61 -12.76 -15.23
C VAL A 5 -1.24 -13.00 -16.61
N ALA A 6 -0.44 -13.16 -17.66
CA ALA A 6 -0.94 -13.47 -19.00
C ALA A 6 -1.73 -14.79 -19.01
N LYS A 7 -1.20 -15.83 -18.36
CA LYS A 7 -1.90 -17.12 -18.22
C LYS A 7 -3.24 -16.98 -17.50
N GLU A 8 -3.28 -16.23 -16.41
CA GLU A 8 -4.52 -15.96 -15.67
C GLU A 8 -5.54 -15.22 -16.54
N VAL A 9 -5.11 -14.21 -17.32
CA VAL A 9 -6.02 -13.50 -18.22
C VAL A 9 -6.60 -14.43 -19.30
N GLU A 10 -5.81 -15.35 -19.84
CA GLU A 10 -6.33 -16.33 -20.82
C GLU A 10 -7.36 -17.28 -20.20
N LEU A 11 -7.16 -17.72 -18.94
CA LEU A 11 -8.16 -18.49 -18.21
C LEU A 11 -9.46 -17.70 -17.99
N HIS A 12 -9.35 -16.42 -17.66
CA HIS A 12 -10.51 -15.55 -17.48
C HIS A 12 -11.27 -15.35 -18.80
N LYS A 13 -10.57 -15.17 -19.92
CA LYS A 13 -11.20 -15.12 -21.25
C LYS A 13 -11.96 -16.40 -21.59
N ALA A 14 -11.37 -17.56 -21.31
CA ALA A 14 -11.99 -18.87 -21.61
C ALA A 14 -13.23 -19.15 -20.76
N THR A 15 -13.35 -18.53 -19.58
CA THR A 15 -14.42 -18.76 -18.61
C THR A 15 -15.25 -17.51 -18.34
N LEU A 16 -15.22 -16.54 -19.25
CA LEU A 16 -15.87 -15.24 -19.06
C LEU A 16 -17.40 -15.40 -19.10
N GLU A 17 -18.06 -15.06 -17.99
CA GLU A 17 -19.52 -15.07 -17.90
C GLU A 17 -20.11 -13.71 -18.27
N GLU A 18 -21.17 -13.66 -19.07
CA GLU A 18 -21.78 -12.39 -19.48
C GLU A 18 -22.45 -11.63 -18.32
N ARG A 19 -23.14 -12.35 -17.43
CA ARG A 19 -24.01 -11.77 -16.39
C ARG A 19 -23.29 -11.35 -15.11
N SER A 20 -22.09 -11.88 -14.87
CA SER A 20 -21.36 -11.67 -13.62
C SER A 20 -19.89 -11.36 -13.87
N ASN A 21 -19.29 -10.53 -13.02
CA ASN A 21 -17.84 -10.31 -12.98
C ASN A 21 -17.32 -10.98 -11.72
N ARG A 22 -16.43 -11.97 -11.86
CA ARG A 22 -15.82 -12.63 -10.69
C ARG A 22 -14.82 -11.70 -10.00
N ASP A 23 -14.09 -10.93 -10.79
CA ASP A 23 -13.08 -10.00 -10.30
C ASP A 23 -12.81 -8.84 -11.28
N PHE A 24 -11.74 -8.10 -11.02
CA PHE A 24 -11.28 -6.99 -11.84
C PHE A 24 -10.96 -7.41 -13.29
N ILE A 25 -10.41 -8.62 -13.50
CA ILE A 25 -10.00 -9.09 -14.83
C ILE A 25 -11.23 -9.27 -15.70
N ASP A 26 -12.26 -9.95 -15.21
CA ASP A 26 -13.53 -10.12 -15.93
C ASP A 26 -14.20 -8.78 -16.25
N GLY A 27 -14.28 -7.90 -15.25
CA GLY A 27 -14.87 -6.57 -15.44
C GLY A 27 -14.12 -5.75 -16.49
N TYR A 28 -12.80 -5.82 -16.51
CA TYR A 28 -11.98 -5.14 -17.51
C TYR A 28 -12.14 -5.77 -18.91
N LEU A 29 -12.17 -7.10 -19.01
CA LEU A 29 -12.38 -7.80 -20.28
C LEU A 29 -13.73 -7.44 -20.92
N LYS A 30 -14.81 -7.36 -20.14
CA LYS A 30 -16.10 -6.87 -20.63
C LYS A 30 -16.02 -5.41 -21.06
N LYS A 31 -15.39 -4.58 -20.25
CA LYS A 31 -15.23 -3.15 -20.58
C LYS A 31 -14.46 -2.95 -21.89
N MET A 32 -13.48 -3.81 -22.15
CA MET A 32 -12.74 -3.84 -23.41
C MET A 32 -13.65 -4.22 -24.59
N ASN A 33 -14.53 -5.20 -24.43
CA ASN A 33 -15.48 -5.61 -25.47
C ASN A 33 -16.55 -4.54 -25.78
N GLU A 34 -16.99 -3.77 -24.78
CA GLU A 34 -17.94 -2.67 -24.94
C GLU A 34 -17.31 -1.38 -25.48
N SER A 35 -15.98 -1.29 -25.46
CA SER A 35 -15.28 -0.06 -25.80
C SER A 35 -15.16 0.16 -27.31
N PRO A 36 -15.27 1.40 -27.80
CA PRO A 36 -15.08 1.69 -29.21
C PRO A 36 -13.62 1.46 -29.66
N PRO A 37 -13.39 1.26 -30.96
CA PRO A 37 -12.04 1.23 -31.53
C PRO A 37 -11.24 2.50 -31.13
N GLY A 38 -9.99 2.33 -30.70
CA GLY A 38 -9.14 3.42 -30.22
C GLY A 38 -9.26 3.74 -28.72
N SER A 39 -10.08 2.98 -27.98
CA SER A 39 -10.16 3.06 -26.53
C SER A 39 -8.82 2.70 -25.84
N HIS A 40 -8.59 3.28 -24.66
CA HIS A 40 -7.47 2.91 -23.80
C HIS A 40 -7.65 1.54 -23.11
N PHE A 41 -8.84 0.93 -23.15
CA PHE A 41 -9.05 -0.41 -22.64
C PHE A 41 -8.43 -1.44 -23.59
N THR A 42 -7.13 -1.73 -23.41
CA THR A 42 -6.38 -2.72 -24.19
C THR A 42 -5.88 -3.86 -23.29
N LEU A 43 -5.57 -5.00 -23.91
CA LEU A 43 -4.98 -6.15 -23.21
C LEU A 43 -3.64 -5.79 -22.54
N ASN A 44 -2.81 -4.97 -23.19
CA ASN A 44 -1.53 -4.54 -22.62
C ASN A 44 -1.72 -3.70 -21.35
N HIS A 45 -2.72 -2.81 -21.35
CA HIS A 45 -3.06 -2.04 -20.16
C HIS A 45 -3.66 -2.92 -19.05
N LEU A 46 -4.45 -3.95 -19.39
CA LEU A 46 -4.93 -4.93 -18.41
C LEU A 46 -3.76 -5.62 -17.70
N LEU A 47 -2.83 -6.19 -18.47
CA LEU A 47 -1.65 -6.86 -17.91
C LEU A 47 -0.82 -5.90 -17.04
N GLY A 48 -0.58 -4.68 -17.53
CA GLY A 48 0.13 -3.63 -16.79
C GLY A 48 -0.57 -3.24 -15.49
N ASN A 49 -1.90 -3.08 -15.50
CA ASN A 49 -2.70 -2.74 -14.33
C ASN A 49 -2.65 -3.85 -13.27
N ILE A 50 -2.81 -5.11 -13.67
CA ILE A 50 -2.75 -6.26 -12.74
C ILE A 50 -1.39 -6.29 -12.04
N ILE A 51 -0.30 -6.16 -12.81
CA ILE A 51 1.06 -6.16 -12.25
C ILE A 51 1.28 -4.97 -11.33
N SER A 52 0.77 -3.79 -11.71
CA SER A 52 0.86 -2.61 -10.87
C SER A 52 0.09 -2.78 -9.56
N PHE A 53 -1.09 -3.40 -9.56
CA PHE A 53 -1.87 -3.66 -8.36
C PHE A 53 -1.19 -4.66 -7.44
N PHE A 54 -0.68 -5.77 -7.96
CA PHE A 54 0.08 -6.73 -7.15
C PHE A 54 1.36 -6.11 -6.59
N GLY A 55 2.13 -5.40 -7.41
CA GLY A 55 3.36 -4.74 -6.95
C GLY A 55 3.09 -3.69 -5.86
N ALA A 56 2.06 -2.85 -6.05
CA ALA A 56 1.70 -1.82 -5.09
C ALA A 56 1.09 -2.40 -3.80
N GLY A 57 0.29 -3.45 -3.88
CA GLY A 57 -0.44 -4.04 -2.76
C GLY A 57 0.36 -5.02 -1.92
N SER A 58 1.29 -5.77 -2.51
CA SER A 58 2.02 -6.82 -1.78
C SER A 58 3.19 -6.27 -0.97
N VAL A 59 4.19 -5.70 -1.64
CA VAL A 59 5.46 -5.31 -1.01
C VAL A 59 5.25 -4.21 0.03
N SER A 60 4.33 -3.28 -0.22
CA SER A 60 4.06 -2.16 0.68
C SER A 60 3.47 -2.63 2.01
N VAL A 61 2.51 -3.55 1.97
CA VAL A 61 1.84 -4.12 3.14
C VAL A 61 2.79 -5.04 3.90
N GLU A 62 3.55 -5.88 3.20
CA GLU A 62 4.55 -6.76 3.81
C GLU A 62 5.57 -5.98 4.65
N LEU A 63 6.19 -4.95 4.06
CA LEU A 63 7.16 -4.11 4.76
C LEU A 63 6.53 -3.43 5.98
N ASN A 64 5.28 -2.98 5.85
CA ASN A 64 4.57 -2.35 6.95
C ASN A 64 4.38 -3.32 8.11
N ILE A 65 3.87 -4.52 7.85
CA ILE A 65 3.68 -5.56 8.88
C ILE A 65 5.01 -5.90 9.54
N HIS A 66 6.08 -6.05 8.75
CA HIS A 66 7.41 -6.37 9.26
C HIS A 66 7.91 -5.31 10.27
N TRP A 67 7.77 -4.02 9.95
CA TRP A 67 8.15 -2.94 10.86
C TRP A 67 7.31 -2.91 12.14
N HIS A 68 6.01 -3.21 12.06
CA HIS A 68 5.14 -3.29 13.23
C HIS A 68 5.52 -4.46 14.14
N LEU A 69 5.76 -5.65 13.57
CA LEU A 69 6.18 -6.82 14.32
C LEU A 69 7.53 -6.57 15.02
N LEU A 70 8.49 -5.97 14.31
CA LEU A 70 9.77 -5.59 14.89
C LEU A 70 9.60 -4.58 16.03
N ASN A 71 8.69 -3.61 15.88
CA ASN A 71 8.41 -2.62 16.91
C ASN A 71 7.79 -3.24 18.18
N CYS A 72 6.83 -4.16 18.01
CA CYS A 72 6.26 -4.92 19.11
C CYS A 72 7.33 -5.78 19.81
N ALA A 73 8.16 -6.49 19.04
CA ALA A 73 9.22 -7.34 19.58
C ALA A 73 10.28 -6.53 20.34
N HIS A 74 10.67 -5.36 19.83
CA HIS A 74 11.67 -4.50 20.48
C HIS A 74 11.10 -3.74 21.69
N ARG A 75 9.81 -3.40 21.68
CA ARG A 75 9.14 -2.62 22.73
C ARG A 75 8.01 -3.41 23.38
N LEU A 76 8.38 -4.56 23.94
CA LEU A 76 7.44 -5.54 24.48
C LEU A 76 6.51 -4.94 25.56
N HIS A 77 7.09 -4.33 26.59
CA HIS A 77 6.34 -3.78 27.74
C HIS A 77 5.67 -2.42 27.44
N ASP A 78 6.17 -1.68 26.45
CA ASP A 78 5.68 -0.33 26.15
C ASP A 78 4.59 -0.33 25.07
N VAL A 79 4.75 -1.15 24.03
CA VAL A 79 3.90 -1.09 22.84
C VAL A 79 3.07 -2.35 22.72
N GLN A 80 3.71 -3.53 22.73
CA GLN A 80 3.00 -4.79 22.49
C GLN A 80 1.98 -5.08 23.60
N GLU A 81 2.36 -4.96 24.87
CA GLU A 81 1.47 -5.20 26.01
C GLU A 81 0.25 -4.26 26.00
N ARG A 82 0.46 -2.99 25.68
CA ARG A 82 -0.63 -2.00 25.59
C ARG A 82 -1.57 -2.23 24.42
N ILE A 83 -1.05 -2.66 23.27
CA ILE A 83 -1.87 -3.06 22.12
C ILE A 83 -2.70 -4.29 22.47
N GLN A 84 -2.09 -5.31 23.07
CA GLN A 84 -2.80 -6.53 23.49
C GLN A 84 -3.91 -6.21 24.48
N LYS A 85 -3.62 -5.40 25.49
CA LYS A 85 -4.63 -4.96 26.46
C LYS A 85 -5.80 -4.22 25.81
N GLU A 86 -5.53 -3.31 24.88
CA GLU A 86 -6.59 -2.59 24.15
C GLU A 86 -7.42 -3.55 23.27
N ILE A 87 -6.79 -4.54 22.63
CA ILE A 87 -7.48 -5.59 21.87
C ILE A 87 -8.40 -6.41 22.79
N ASP A 88 -7.89 -6.86 23.94
CA ASP A 88 -8.67 -7.65 24.90
C ASP A 88 -9.86 -6.85 25.46
N GLU A 89 -9.69 -5.55 25.72
CA GLU A 89 -10.75 -4.66 26.22
C GLU A 89 -11.82 -4.32 25.15
N VAL A 90 -11.41 -4.12 23.89
CA VAL A 90 -12.32 -3.64 22.82
C VAL A 90 -12.96 -4.79 22.04
N ILE A 91 -12.16 -5.77 21.67
CA ILE A 91 -12.54 -6.88 20.79
C ILE A 91 -12.87 -8.11 21.61
N GLY A 92 -12.04 -8.41 22.62
CA GLY A 92 -12.09 -9.67 23.36
C GLY A 92 -11.53 -10.84 22.54
N GLN A 93 -11.68 -12.06 23.05
CA GLN A 93 -11.09 -13.27 22.45
C GLN A 93 -12.05 -14.09 21.59
N GLU A 94 -13.34 -13.76 21.59
CA GLU A 94 -14.39 -14.59 20.97
C GLU A 94 -14.67 -14.24 19.50
N ARG A 95 -14.20 -13.09 19.02
CA ARG A 95 -14.51 -12.58 17.68
C ARG A 95 -13.29 -12.02 16.96
N ALA A 96 -13.37 -12.02 15.63
CA ALA A 96 -12.38 -11.33 14.80
C ALA A 96 -12.54 -9.79 14.87
N PRO A 97 -11.45 -9.03 14.66
CA PRO A 97 -11.52 -7.57 14.51
C PRO A 97 -12.40 -7.15 13.34
N ALA A 98 -13.21 -6.12 13.54
CA ALA A 98 -14.05 -5.51 12.51
C ALA A 98 -13.60 -4.06 12.23
N TRP A 99 -14.04 -3.47 11.11
CA TRP A 99 -13.62 -2.12 10.74
C TRP A 99 -14.10 -1.06 11.72
N GLU A 100 -15.25 -1.30 12.34
CA GLU A 100 -15.91 -0.42 13.31
C GLU A 100 -15.10 -0.27 14.61
N ASP A 101 -14.34 -1.30 15.00
CA ASP A 101 -13.51 -1.32 16.21
C ASP A 101 -12.40 -0.27 16.17
N ARG A 102 -11.97 0.12 14.97
CA ARG A 102 -10.95 1.15 14.75
C ARG A 102 -11.20 2.43 15.54
N SER A 103 -12.47 2.83 15.67
CA SER A 103 -12.86 4.05 16.39
C SER A 103 -12.63 3.97 17.91
N ARG A 104 -12.56 2.75 18.45
CA ARG A 104 -12.36 2.45 19.87
C ARG A 104 -10.92 2.05 20.20
N MET A 105 -10.11 1.69 19.19
CA MET A 105 -8.71 1.27 19.34
C MET A 105 -7.73 2.43 19.10
N ASN A 106 -7.82 3.46 19.94
CA ASN A 106 -7.05 4.69 19.75
C ASN A 106 -5.53 4.49 19.84
N PHE A 107 -5.06 3.66 20.78
CA PHE A 107 -3.63 3.43 20.97
C PHE A 107 -3.02 2.61 19.83
N THR A 108 -3.70 1.56 19.40
CA THR A 108 -3.31 0.73 18.26
C THR A 108 -3.28 1.57 16.99
N MET A 109 -4.31 2.39 16.75
CA MET A 109 -4.33 3.28 15.60
C MET A 109 -3.21 4.33 15.66
N ALA A 110 -2.95 4.93 16.82
CA ALA A 110 -1.83 5.85 16.99
C ALA A 110 -0.49 5.18 16.69
N THR A 111 -0.30 3.93 17.12
CA THR A 111 0.91 3.16 16.81
C THR A 111 1.07 2.92 15.31
N ILE A 112 -0.01 2.55 14.62
CA ILE A 112 -0.01 2.37 13.17
C ILE A 112 0.38 3.66 12.44
N TRP A 113 -0.25 4.77 12.81
CA TRP A 113 0.05 6.08 12.23
C TRP A 113 1.49 6.52 12.50
N GLU A 114 1.99 6.30 13.71
CA GLU A 114 3.35 6.64 14.08
C GLU A 114 4.38 5.80 13.32
N MET A 115 4.07 4.52 13.06
CA MET A 115 4.90 3.67 12.21
C MET A 115 4.96 4.19 10.78
N HIS A 116 3.82 4.57 10.19
CA HIS A 116 3.80 5.19 8.86
C HIS A 116 4.60 6.50 8.80
N ARG A 117 4.60 7.28 9.89
CA ARG A 117 5.38 8.52 9.99
C ARG A 117 6.88 8.25 10.11
N TRP A 118 7.27 7.23 10.89
CA TRP A 118 8.67 6.91 11.19
C TRP A 118 9.35 6.10 10.08
N ARG A 119 8.64 5.09 9.56
CA ARG A 119 9.09 4.18 8.49
C ARG A 119 8.16 4.27 7.28
N PRO A 120 8.16 5.42 6.56
CA PRO A 120 7.37 5.54 5.35
C PRO A 120 7.90 4.56 4.29
N ILE A 121 7.00 3.76 3.72
CA ILE A 121 7.32 2.73 2.70
C ILE A 121 7.99 3.37 1.47
N ALA A 122 7.55 4.57 1.08
CA ALA A 122 8.13 5.34 -0.01
C ALA A 122 8.53 6.74 0.46
N PRO A 123 9.73 6.93 1.05
CA PRO A 123 10.15 8.21 1.62
C PRO A 123 10.22 9.36 0.59
N MET A 124 10.48 9.03 -0.68
CA MET A 124 10.51 9.97 -1.81
C MET A 124 9.20 10.00 -2.62
N GLY A 125 8.23 9.14 -2.27
CA GLY A 125 7.03 8.90 -3.07
C GLY A 125 7.34 8.33 -4.45
N VAL A 126 6.30 8.30 -5.30
CA VAL A 126 6.45 7.94 -6.72
C VAL A 126 6.91 9.18 -7.51
N PRO A 127 7.91 9.06 -8.39
CA PRO A 127 8.36 10.15 -9.26
C PRO A 127 7.20 10.76 -10.05
N ARG A 128 7.15 12.09 -10.11
CA ARG A 128 6.16 12.84 -10.89
C ARG A 128 6.85 13.71 -11.93
N TRP A 129 6.21 13.82 -13.09
CA TRP A 129 6.67 14.66 -14.19
C TRP A 129 5.72 15.84 -14.39
N LEU A 130 6.26 16.98 -14.81
CA LEU A 130 5.45 18.14 -15.14
C LEU A 130 4.83 17.93 -16.53
N VAL A 131 3.50 17.93 -16.60
CA VAL A 131 2.77 17.79 -17.87
C VAL A 131 2.72 19.12 -18.64
N LEU A 132 2.85 20.25 -17.94
CA LEU A 132 2.88 21.60 -18.52
C LEU A 132 4.07 22.39 -17.96
N ALA A 133 4.58 23.34 -18.74
CA ALA A 133 5.69 24.20 -18.34
C ALA A 133 5.26 25.12 -17.17
N SER A 134 5.57 24.71 -15.94
CA SER A 134 5.36 25.51 -14.74
C SER A 134 6.69 26.08 -14.24
N LYS A 135 6.73 27.37 -13.88
CA LYS A 135 7.88 27.97 -13.16
C LYS A 135 7.95 27.38 -11.75
N MET A 136 8.70 26.29 -11.58
CA MET A 136 8.95 25.72 -10.25
C MET A 136 10.01 26.57 -9.55
N SER A 137 9.60 27.31 -8.50
CA SER A 137 10.52 28.14 -7.71
C SER A 137 11.59 27.29 -7.02
N TYR A 138 12.83 27.76 -7.01
CA TYR A 138 14.01 27.11 -6.40
C TYR A 138 13.81 26.77 -4.91
N VAL A 139 12.87 27.45 -4.24
CA VAL A 139 12.49 27.25 -2.84
C VAL A 139 11.89 25.87 -2.57
N THR A 140 11.08 25.34 -3.51
CA THR A 140 10.40 24.05 -3.36
C THR A 140 11.39 22.89 -3.43
N TYR A 141 12.36 22.97 -4.35
CA TYR A 141 13.45 22.00 -4.47
C TYR A 141 14.33 21.97 -3.19
N ARG A 142 14.62 23.15 -2.60
CA ARG A 142 15.43 23.24 -1.38
C ARG A 142 14.72 22.65 -0.15
N ARG A 143 13.39 22.76 -0.05
CA ARG A 143 12.59 22.11 1.01
C ARG A 143 12.61 20.59 0.88
N PHE A 144 12.42 20.06 -0.33
CA PHE A 144 12.48 18.62 -0.58
C PHE A 144 13.86 18.03 -0.22
N ARG A 145 14.95 18.68 -0.64
CA ARG A 145 16.31 18.25 -0.30
C ARG A 145 16.62 18.31 1.20
N ARG A 146 16.06 19.29 1.92
CA ARG A 146 16.18 19.37 3.40
C ARG A 146 15.45 18.25 4.11
N TYR A 147 14.27 17.86 3.63
CA TYR A 147 13.51 16.72 4.15
C TYR A 147 14.30 15.42 4.01
N ILE A 148 14.85 15.14 2.83
CA ILE A 148 15.69 13.96 2.57
C ILE A 148 16.90 13.91 3.51
N ARG A 149 17.63 15.03 3.66
CA ARG A 149 18.80 15.07 4.57
C ARG A 149 18.43 14.92 6.04
N ARG A 150 17.21 15.29 6.45
CA ARG A 150 16.74 15.10 7.81
C ARG A 150 16.35 13.64 8.04
N TRP A 151 15.68 13.03 7.08
CA TRP A 151 15.32 11.60 7.12
C TRP A 151 16.57 10.70 7.13
N LEU A 152 17.54 10.94 6.24
CA LEU A 152 18.79 10.16 6.22
C LEU A 152 19.55 10.24 7.56
N ARG A 153 19.56 11.41 8.22
CA ARG A 153 20.19 11.57 9.54
C ARG A 153 19.44 10.85 10.65
N LEU A 154 18.11 10.78 10.58
CA LEU A 154 17.29 10.02 11.52
C LEU A 154 17.42 8.51 11.29
N ALA A 155 17.52 8.08 10.03
CA ALA A 155 17.77 6.68 9.67
C ALA A 155 19.14 6.20 10.18
N CYS A 156 20.20 7.00 10.04
CA CYS A 156 21.54 6.65 10.53
C CYS A 156 21.64 6.59 12.06
N ARG A 157 20.93 7.46 12.80
CA ARG A 157 20.99 7.49 14.28
C ARG A 157 20.37 6.26 14.95
N PHE A 158 19.43 5.58 14.31
CA PHE A 158 18.79 4.41 14.91
C PHE A 158 19.39 3.08 14.46
N SER A 159 20.21 3.06 13.40
CA SER A 159 21.04 1.90 13.06
C SER A 159 22.17 1.67 14.08
N SER A 160 22.53 2.69 14.87
CA SER A 160 23.54 2.61 15.93
C SER A 160 22.96 2.25 17.30
N ASP A 161 21.63 2.31 17.45
CA ASP A 161 20.92 2.08 18.71
C ASP A 161 20.12 0.75 18.69
N ALA A 162 20.35 -0.09 17.67
CA ALA A 162 19.77 -1.41 17.47
C ALA A 162 20.82 -2.51 17.61
#